data_AF-A0A1H5NG80-F1
#
_entry.id   AF-A0A1H5NG80-F1
#
_cell.length_a   1.000
_cell.length_b   1.000
_cell.length_c   1.000
_cell.angle_alpha   90.00
_cell.angle_beta   90.00
_cell.angle_gamma   90.00
#
_symmetry.space_group_name_H-M   'P 1'
#
loop_
_entity.id
_entity.type
_entity.pdbx_description
1 polymer ?
#
loop_
_entity_poly.entity_id
_entity_poly.type
_entity_poly.pdbx_seq_one_letter_code
_entity_poly.pdbx_strand_id
1 'polypeptide(L)'
;MKKLITVVFFFLGVIAIPQMNAQDTTETLKDNDGPNFSKLDVSPLDVILFRGENNEPFARVLYSRPQTRDREIFGKLVPYGEVWRTGANEATEITLYQDMMVSGKKIKKGTYTLFTIPKENEWTIILNNSTNIWGAYDYQVEKDVARITVPVKKAKAPIEALSMSFEPIDNGAKLYIGWDDRYVEVPFKKAN
;
A
#
# COMPACT_ATOMS: atom_id res chain seq x y z
N MET A 1 -23.24 36.38 -61.01
CA MET A 1 -22.36 37.20 -60.17
C MET A 1 -22.06 36.43 -58.88
N LYS A 2 -20.77 36.14 -58.69
CA LYS A 2 -20.02 35.58 -57.55
C LYS A 2 -20.81 34.92 -56.39
N LYS A 3 -20.71 33.58 -56.32
CA LYS A 3 -21.04 32.77 -55.12
C LYS A 3 -19.97 33.00 -54.06
N LEU A 4 -20.38 33.46 -52.87
CA LEU A 4 -19.52 33.67 -51.72
C LEU A 4 -19.36 32.33 -50.99
N ILE A 5 -18.17 31.72 -51.05
CA ILE A 5 -17.83 30.53 -50.28
C ILE A 5 -17.29 31.02 -48.93
N THR A 6 -18.08 30.86 -47.87
CA THR A 6 -17.63 31.07 -46.50
C THR A 6 -16.82 29.85 -46.08
N VAL A 7 -15.50 29.98 -46.06
CA VAL A 7 -14.59 28.99 -45.46
C VAL A 7 -14.59 29.22 -43.95
N VAL A 8 -15.27 28.35 -43.20
CA VAL A 8 -15.16 28.32 -41.74
C VAL A 8 -13.92 27.49 -41.40
N PHE A 9 -12.84 28.15 -41.03
CA PHE A 9 -11.67 27.52 -40.42
C PHE A 9 -12.04 27.10 -38.99
N PHE A 10 -12.30 25.80 -38.79
CA PHE A 10 -12.40 25.23 -37.45
C PHE A 10 -10.97 25.08 -36.90
N PHE A 11 -10.56 26.04 -36.06
CA PHE A 11 -9.36 25.93 -35.25
C PHE A 11 -9.58 24.81 -34.23
N LEU A 12 -9.02 23.64 -34.52
CA LEU A 12 -8.79 22.59 -33.51
C LEU A 12 -7.73 23.13 -32.53
N GLY A 13 -8.20 23.82 -31.50
CA GLY A 13 -7.40 24.14 -30.33
C GLY A 13 -7.04 22.84 -29.62
N VAL A 14 -5.85 22.32 -29.89
CA VAL A 14 -5.23 21.30 -29.04
C VAL A 14 -4.87 22.00 -27.75
N ILE A 15 -5.73 21.90 -26.75
CA ILE A 15 -5.36 22.21 -25.36
C ILE A 15 -4.42 21.08 -24.96
N ALA A 16 -3.12 21.32 -25.09
CA ALA A 16 -2.11 20.48 -24.49
C ALA A 16 -2.31 20.59 -22.96
N ILE A 17 -3.03 19.63 -22.39
CA ILE A 17 -3.00 19.41 -20.94
C ILE A 17 -1.55 18.99 -20.66
N PRO A 18 -0.78 19.76 -19.88
CA PRO A 18 0.52 19.25 -19.46
C PRO A 18 0.26 17.98 -18.66
N GLN A 19 0.75 16.84 -19.13
CA GLN A 19 0.86 15.65 -18.28
C GLN A 19 1.69 16.08 -17.08
N MET A 20 1.04 16.25 -15.93
CA MET A 20 1.71 16.35 -14.65
C MET A 20 2.42 15.02 -14.40
N ASN A 21 3.67 14.91 -14.86
CA ASN A 21 4.62 13.98 -14.28
C ASN A 21 4.90 14.48 -12.86
N ALA A 22 4.30 13.82 -11.86
CA ALA A 22 4.59 14.04 -10.45
C ALA A 22 5.93 13.38 -10.03
N GLN A 23 6.95 13.48 -10.88
CA GLN A 23 8.34 13.23 -10.52
C GLN A 23 9.02 14.59 -10.41
N ASP A 24 8.98 15.13 -9.21
CA ASP A 24 9.82 16.24 -8.81
C ASP A 24 11.28 15.76 -8.91
N THR A 25 11.95 16.09 -10.02
CA THR A 25 13.36 15.77 -10.26
C THR A 25 14.22 16.68 -9.38
N THR A 26 14.29 16.39 -8.08
CA THR A 26 15.24 17.06 -7.19
C THR A 26 16.64 16.53 -7.45
N GLU A 27 17.42 17.37 -8.14
CA GLU A 27 18.88 17.47 -8.18
C GLU A 27 19.64 16.32 -7.52
N THR A 28 20.15 15.44 -8.38
CA THR A 28 21.27 14.56 -8.09
C THR A 28 22.44 15.37 -7.55
N LEU A 29 23.02 14.96 -6.43
CA LEU A 29 24.30 15.48 -5.96
C LEU A 29 25.37 15.06 -6.98
N LYS A 30 25.73 15.99 -7.88
CA LYS A 30 26.78 15.78 -8.87
C LYS A 30 28.13 15.84 -8.18
N ASP A 31 28.66 14.69 -7.81
CA ASP A 31 30.10 14.53 -7.66
C ASP A 31 30.63 14.03 -9.01
N ASN A 32 31.41 14.85 -9.71
CA ASN A 32 31.72 14.61 -11.13
C ASN A 32 32.69 13.44 -11.37
N ASP A 33 33.18 12.78 -10.31
CA ASP A 33 34.10 11.65 -10.40
C ASP A 33 33.67 10.43 -9.53
N GLY A 34 32.42 10.38 -9.04
CA GLY A 34 31.93 9.31 -8.14
C GLY A 34 30.55 8.74 -8.48
N PRO A 35 30.16 7.58 -7.92
CA PRO A 35 28.81 7.03 -8.08
C PRO A 35 27.77 7.97 -7.46
N ASN A 36 26.77 8.32 -8.25
CA ASN A 36 25.70 9.23 -7.86
C ASN A 36 24.54 8.43 -7.24
N PHE A 37 24.43 8.48 -5.92
CA PHE A 37 23.32 7.86 -5.19
C PHE A 37 22.11 8.78 -5.13
N SER A 38 20.92 8.20 -5.23
CA SER A 38 19.67 8.93 -4.97
C SER A 38 19.60 9.36 -3.50
N LYS A 39 18.88 10.46 -3.22
CA LYS A 39 18.54 10.85 -1.86
C LYS A 39 17.66 9.77 -1.21
N LEU A 40 17.65 9.72 0.12
CA LEU A 40 16.78 8.81 0.87
C LEU A 40 15.32 9.03 0.50
N ASP A 41 14.58 7.94 0.29
CA ASP A 41 13.15 8.01 0.02
C ASP A 41 12.40 8.65 1.20
N VAL A 42 11.44 9.52 0.88
CA VAL A 42 10.56 10.18 1.84
C VAL A 42 9.69 9.17 2.62
N SER A 43 9.35 8.07 1.99
CA SER A 43 8.62 6.93 2.53
C SER A 43 9.50 5.68 2.42
N PRO A 44 10.53 5.55 3.27
CA PRO A 44 11.51 4.47 3.15
C PRO A 44 10.83 3.10 3.21
N LEU A 45 11.39 2.16 2.45
CA LEU A 45 10.98 0.76 2.45
C LEU A 45 11.50 0.08 3.72
N ASP A 46 10.65 -0.69 4.39
CA ASP A 46 10.95 -1.44 5.59
C ASP A 46 10.47 -2.90 5.46
N VAL A 47 11.07 -3.76 6.27
CA VAL A 47 10.76 -5.19 6.29
C VAL A 47 10.60 -5.68 7.71
N ILE A 48 9.48 -6.35 7.98
CA ILE A 48 9.28 -7.11 9.20
C ILE A 48 9.21 -8.60 8.89
N LEU A 49 9.89 -9.41 9.69
CA LEU A 49 9.87 -10.86 9.59
C LEU A 49 9.45 -11.43 10.94
N PHE A 50 8.33 -12.15 10.96
CA PHE A 50 7.95 -12.95 12.12
C PHE A 50 8.44 -14.38 11.93
N ARG A 51 8.98 -14.93 13.02
CA ARG A 51 9.42 -16.31 13.10
C ARG A 51 8.61 -17.03 14.18
N GLY A 52 8.28 -18.28 13.92
CA GLY A 52 7.60 -19.14 14.88
C GLY A 52 8.50 -19.56 16.04
N GLU A 53 7.96 -20.36 16.94
CA GLU A 53 8.63 -20.82 18.18
C GLU A 53 9.94 -21.57 17.91
N ASN A 54 10.03 -22.30 16.80
CA ASN A 54 11.24 -23.03 16.41
C ASN A 54 12.14 -22.20 15.48
N ASN A 55 11.99 -20.87 15.50
CA ASN A 55 12.71 -19.91 14.66
C ASN A 55 12.46 -20.09 13.14
N GLU A 56 11.43 -20.86 12.76
CA GLU A 56 11.03 -21.04 11.38
C GLU A 56 10.39 -19.74 10.84
N PRO A 57 10.62 -19.37 9.56
CA PRO A 57 9.96 -18.20 8.99
C PRO A 57 8.45 -18.45 8.93
N PHE A 58 7.66 -17.51 9.45
CA PHE A 58 6.19 -17.61 9.48
C PHE A 58 5.56 -16.69 8.43
N ALA A 59 5.84 -15.38 8.54
CA ALA A 59 5.40 -14.38 7.59
C ALA A 59 6.38 -13.21 7.53
N ARG A 60 6.47 -12.56 6.37
CA ARG A 60 7.25 -11.34 6.15
C ARG A 60 6.37 -10.29 5.49
N VAL A 61 6.52 -9.03 5.89
CA VAL A 61 5.89 -7.90 5.19
C VAL A 61 6.97 -6.94 4.72
N LEU A 62 6.90 -6.56 3.45
CA LEU A 62 7.71 -5.53 2.82
C LEU A 62 6.78 -4.35 2.52
N TYR A 63 7.07 -3.17 3.08
CA TYR A 63 6.16 -2.03 3.02
C TYR A 63 6.91 -0.71 3.12
N SER A 64 6.42 0.31 2.43
CA SER A 64 6.94 1.68 2.56
C SER A 64 6.28 2.40 3.72
N ARG A 65 7.01 3.32 4.37
CA ARG A 65 6.59 4.01 5.59
C ARG A 65 6.29 5.50 5.38
N PRO A 66 5.16 5.87 4.74
CA PRO A 66 4.78 7.26 4.63
C PRO A 66 4.59 7.90 6.01
N GLN A 67 5.00 9.16 6.10
CA GLN A 67 4.89 9.98 7.30
C GLN A 67 3.58 10.77 7.30
N THR A 68 3.00 11.05 8.46
CA THR A 68 1.82 11.90 8.63
C THR A 68 2.06 13.32 8.07
N ARG A 69 3.12 13.99 8.54
CA ARG A 69 3.52 15.37 8.18
C ARG A 69 2.41 16.39 8.39
N ASP A 70 1.76 16.35 9.55
CA ASP A 70 0.64 17.23 9.91
C ASP A 70 -0.56 17.17 8.94
N ARG A 71 -0.65 16.10 8.14
CA ARG A 71 -1.78 15.87 7.22
C ARG A 71 -2.84 15.04 7.91
N GLU A 72 -4.09 15.34 7.56
CA GLU A 72 -5.21 14.44 7.82
C GLU A 72 -5.08 13.19 6.94
N ILE A 73 -4.94 12.03 7.57
CA ILE A 73 -4.62 10.79 6.87
C ILE A 73 -5.88 10.11 6.35
N PHE A 74 -6.72 9.60 7.23
CA PHE A 74 -7.90 8.82 6.86
C PHE A 74 -9.09 9.73 6.57
N GLY A 75 -9.75 9.52 5.43
CA GLY A 75 -10.82 10.37 4.93
C GLY A 75 -10.34 11.48 3.97
N LYS A 76 -9.02 11.73 3.90
CA LYS A 76 -8.43 12.73 3.00
C LYS A 76 -7.28 12.16 2.16
N LEU A 77 -6.11 11.93 2.76
CA LEU A 77 -4.98 11.35 2.03
C LEU A 77 -5.25 9.90 1.61
N VAL A 78 -5.89 9.15 2.50
CA VAL A 78 -6.40 7.81 2.27
C VAL A 78 -7.93 7.89 2.34
N PRO A 79 -8.62 7.97 1.19
CA PRO A 79 -10.07 8.06 1.15
C PRO A 79 -10.74 6.84 1.77
N TYR A 80 -11.85 7.05 2.47
CA TYR A 80 -12.65 5.94 2.98
C TYR A 80 -13.41 5.25 1.85
N GLY A 81 -13.56 3.93 1.96
CA GLY A 81 -14.29 3.11 0.99
C GLY A 81 -13.51 2.81 -0.30
N GLU A 82 -12.31 3.36 -0.45
CA GLU A 82 -11.44 3.13 -1.62
C GLU A 82 -10.30 2.16 -1.30
N VAL A 83 -9.82 1.47 -2.33
CA VAL A 83 -8.68 0.55 -2.20
C VAL A 83 -7.39 1.35 -2.08
N TRP A 84 -6.66 1.09 -1.00
CA TRP A 84 -5.35 1.66 -0.72
C TRP A 84 -4.30 0.55 -0.67
N ARG A 85 -3.12 0.83 -1.25
CA ARG A 85 -1.94 -0.05 -1.28
C ARG A 85 -1.31 -0.38 0.08
N THR A 86 -1.90 0.12 1.17
CA THR A 86 -1.41 -0.03 2.55
C THR A 86 0.05 0.40 2.70
N GLY A 87 0.41 1.54 2.09
CA GLY A 87 1.78 2.04 1.99
C GLY A 87 1.90 3.24 1.03
N ALA A 88 3.13 3.51 0.61
CA ALA A 88 3.50 4.50 -0.40
C ALA A 88 4.39 3.87 -1.47
N ASN A 89 4.48 4.49 -2.65
CA ASN A 89 5.25 3.97 -3.79
C ASN A 89 4.74 2.57 -4.21
N GLU A 90 5.54 1.52 -4.04
CA GLU A 90 5.21 0.11 -4.25
C GLU A 90 4.08 -0.35 -3.33
N ALA A 91 3.25 -1.28 -3.81
CA ALA A 91 2.24 -1.89 -2.97
C ALA A 91 2.86 -2.82 -1.92
N THR A 92 2.31 -2.81 -0.70
CA THR A 92 2.80 -3.65 0.39
C THR A 92 2.70 -5.13 0.02
N GLU A 93 3.77 -5.88 0.24
CA GLU A 93 3.80 -7.32 -0.01
C GLU A 93 3.87 -8.10 1.29
N ILE A 94 3.07 -9.16 1.38
CA ILE A 94 3.13 -10.14 2.46
C ILE A 94 3.51 -11.52 1.91
N THR A 95 4.60 -12.06 2.40
CA THR A 95 5.02 -13.45 2.14
C THR A 95 4.58 -14.34 3.30
N LEU A 96 3.74 -15.33 3.02
CA LEU A 96 3.37 -16.40 3.93
C LEU A 96 4.27 -17.62 3.64
N TYR A 97 5.03 -18.08 4.64
CA TYR A 97 5.97 -19.19 4.45
C TYR A 97 5.34 -20.58 4.64
N GLN A 98 4.10 -20.59 5.07
CA GLN A 98 3.29 -21.79 5.29
C GLN A 98 1.83 -21.47 4.98
N ASP A 99 1.02 -22.52 4.79
CA ASP A 99 -0.41 -22.34 4.61
C ASP A 99 -1.02 -21.74 5.88
N MET A 100 -1.88 -20.74 5.71
CA MET A 100 -2.51 -20.00 6.80
C MET A 100 -4.03 -20.14 6.74
N MET A 101 -4.68 -20.09 7.89
CA MET A 101 -6.11 -19.91 8.02
C MET A 101 -6.40 -18.42 8.26
N VAL A 102 -7.17 -17.83 7.36
CA VAL A 102 -7.50 -16.41 7.35
C VAL A 102 -9.01 -16.28 7.16
N SER A 103 -9.72 -15.75 8.15
CA SER A 103 -11.20 -15.64 8.13
C SER A 103 -11.91 -16.96 7.79
N GLY A 104 -11.40 -18.10 8.28
CA GLY A 104 -11.95 -19.43 8.00
C GLY A 104 -11.64 -19.98 6.61
N LYS A 105 -10.85 -19.27 5.79
CA LYS A 105 -10.36 -19.73 4.49
C LYS A 105 -8.89 -20.14 4.59
N LYS A 106 -8.57 -21.31 4.03
CA LYS A 106 -7.18 -21.74 3.84
C LYS A 106 -6.54 -20.94 2.70
N ILE A 107 -5.47 -20.23 3.02
CA ILE A 107 -4.61 -19.49 2.10
C ILE A 107 -3.30 -20.24 1.99
N LYS A 108 -2.86 -20.50 0.76
CA LYS A 108 -1.61 -21.23 0.53
C LYS A 108 -0.42 -20.37 0.93
N LYS A 109 0.70 -21.00 1.25
CA LYS A 109 1.99 -20.31 1.28
C LYS A 109 2.25 -19.60 -0.05
N GLY A 110 2.84 -18.41 -0.01
CA GLY A 110 3.08 -17.58 -1.18
C GLY A 110 3.28 -16.12 -0.83
N THR A 111 3.60 -15.31 -1.85
CA THR A 111 3.64 -13.86 -1.73
C THR A 111 2.36 -13.28 -2.32
N TYR A 112 1.79 -12.32 -1.60
CA TYR A 112 0.57 -11.61 -1.96
C TYR A 112 0.80 -10.11 -1.78
N THR A 113 0.04 -9.30 -2.51
CA THR A 113 -0.07 -7.87 -2.20
C THR A 113 -1.17 -7.65 -1.17
N LEU A 114 -0.87 -6.78 -0.21
CA LEU A 114 -1.74 -6.41 0.90
C LEU A 114 -2.40 -5.05 0.62
N PHE A 115 -3.67 -5.10 0.25
CA PHE A 115 -4.50 -3.92 0.09
C PHE A 115 -5.38 -3.71 1.32
N THR A 116 -5.84 -2.47 1.50
CA THR A 116 -6.76 -2.08 2.57
C THR A 116 -7.85 -1.20 1.99
N ILE A 117 -9.10 -1.48 2.34
CA ILE A 117 -10.22 -0.54 2.18
C ILE A 117 -10.56 0.00 3.57
N PRO A 118 -10.14 1.22 3.92
CA PRO A 118 -10.42 1.77 5.23
C PRO A 118 -11.84 2.33 5.29
N LYS A 119 -12.48 2.17 6.45
CA LYS A 119 -13.63 2.96 6.90
C LYS A 119 -13.30 3.51 8.30
N GLU A 120 -14.22 4.29 8.86
CA GLU A 120 -14.04 4.89 10.18
C GLU A 120 -13.88 3.84 11.30
N ASN A 121 -14.71 2.79 11.29
CA ASN A 121 -14.80 1.82 12.39
C ASN A 121 -14.18 0.45 12.08
N GLU A 122 -13.96 0.16 10.81
CA GLU A 122 -13.44 -1.13 10.35
C GLU A 122 -12.60 -0.95 9.08
N TRP A 123 -11.58 -1.77 8.91
CA TRP A 123 -10.83 -1.86 7.67
C TRP A 123 -11.02 -3.25 7.06
N THR A 124 -11.17 -3.31 5.74
CA THR A 124 -11.08 -4.56 5.00
C THR A 124 -9.67 -4.74 4.47
N ILE A 125 -8.95 -5.70 5.02
CA ILE A 125 -7.63 -6.12 4.58
C ILE A 125 -7.78 -7.19 3.50
N ILE A 126 -7.03 -7.04 2.42
CA ILE A 126 -7.18 -7.85 1.22
C ILE A 126 -5.83 -8.46 0.89
N LEU A 127 -5.81 -9.77 0.68
CA LEU A 127 -4.70 -10.46 0.05
C LEU A 127 -5.02 -10.64 -1.43
N ASN A 128 -4.13 -10.20 -2.31
CA ASN A 128 -4.32 -10.22 -3.76
C ASN A 128 -3.11 -10.86 -4.48
N ASN A 129 -3.34 -11.56 -5.59
CA ASN A 129 -2.28 -12.23 -6.36
C ASN A 129 -1.50 -11.31 -7.34
N SER A 130 -1.89 -10.06 -7.55
CA SER A 130 -1.10 -9.10 -8.33
C SER A 130 0.11 -8.62 -7.51
N THR A 131 1.29 -9.19 -7.72
CA THR A 131 2.55 -8.78 -7.06
C THR A 131 3.38 -7.84 -7.94
N ASN A 132 4.37 -7.15 -7.37
CA ASN A 132 5.24 -6.19 -8.08
C ASN A 132 4.49 -5.04 -8.77
N ILE A 133 3.44 -4.52 -8.14
CA ILE A 133 2.62 -3.44 -8.69
C ILE A 133 2.89 -2.10 -8.02
N TRP A 134 2.85 -1.04 -8.82
CA TRP A 134 3.06 0.32 -8.35
C TRP A 134 1.73 0.92 -7.88
N GLY A 135 1.56 0.94 -6.58
CA GLY A 135 0.35 1.42 -5.93
C GLY A 135 -0.90 0.58 -6.14
N ALA A 136 -2.06 1.25 -6.22
CA ALA A 136 -3.38 0.59 -6.31
C ALA A 136 -3.99 0.60 -7.72
N TYR A 137 -3.32 1.21 -8.71
CA TYR A 137 -3.85 1.36 -10.07
C TYR A 137 -4.07 0.02 -10.78
N ASP A 138 -3.21 -0.95 -10.50
CA ASP A 138 -3.28 -2.31 -11.07
C ASP A 138 -4.07 -3.29 -10.18
N TYR A 139 -4.82 -2.77 -9.20
CA TYR A 139 -5.70 -3.59 -8.37
C TYR A 139 -6.80 -4.23 -9.22
N GLN A 140 -6.93 -5.56 -9.12
CA GLN A 140 -7.95 -6.35 -9.80
C GLN A 140 -8.66 -7.21 -8.76
N VAL A 141 -9.96 -6.96 -8.56
CA VAL A 141 -10.77 -7.65 -7.55
C VAL A 141 -10.85 -9.16 -7.79
N GLU A 142 -10.75 -9.59 -9.04
CA GLU A 142 -10.78 -11.00 -9.46
C GLU A 142 -9.57 -11.78 -8.93
N LYS A 143 -8.51 -11.08 -8.53
CA LYS A 143 -7.29 -11.67 -7.96
C LYS A 143 -7.28 -11.68 -6.44
N ASP A 144 -8.35 -11.23 -5.78
CA ASP A 144 -8.48 -11.31 -4.33
C ASP A 144 -8.55 -12.78 -3.87
N VAL A 145 -7.61 -13.18 -3.02
CA VAL A 145 -7.61 -14.51 -2.40
C VAL A 145 -8.29 -14.50 -1.04
N ALA A 146 -8.27 -13.38 -0.32
CA ALA A 146 -8.94 -13.22 0.97
C ALA A 146 -9.32 -11.76 1.20
N ARG A 147 -10.44 -11.57 1.92
CA ARG A 147 -10.83 -10.29 2.51
C ARG A 147 -11.11 -10.50 4.00
N ILE A 148 -10.56 -9.64 4.84
CA ILE A 148 -10.60 -9.74 6.29
C ILE A 148 -11.07 -8.39 6.81
N THR A 149 -12.26 -8.34 7.38
CA THR A 149 -12.73 -7.12 8.05
C THR A 149 -12.28 -7.16 9.51
N VAL A 150 -11.56 -6.13 9.93
CA VAL A 150 -11.02 -5.98 11.29
C VAL A 150 -11.42 -4.63 11.85
N PRO A 151 -11.74 -4.53 13.15
CA PRO A 151 -12.14 -3.27 13.76
C PRO A 151 -10.94 -2.31 13.86
N VAL A 152 -11.20 -1.03 13.68
CA VAL A 152 -10.25 0.05 13.94
C VAL A 152 -10.13 0.25 15.44
N LYS A 153 -8.89 0.36 15.92
CA LYS A 153 -8.57 0.67 17.32
C LYS A 153 -7.85 2.02 17.39
N LYS A 154 -8.10 2.76 18.47
CA LYS A 154 -7.41 4.03 18.74
C LYS A 154 -6.04 3.77 19.34
N ALA A 155 -5.01 4.39 18.77
CA ALA A 155 -3.65 4.37 19.31
C ALA A 155 -3.56 5.24 20.57
N LYS A 156 -2.69 4.84 21.51
CA LYS A 156 -2.46 5.60 22.75
C LYS A 156 -1.63 6.87 22.50
N ALA A 157 -0.83 6.87 21.45
CA ALA A 157 0.01 7.97 21.00
C ALA A 157 -0.02 8.03 19.46
N PRO A 158 0.20 9.20 18.84
CA PRO A 158 0.31 9.33 17.40
C PRO A 158 1.39 8.42 16.81
N ILE A 159 1.08 7.80 15.68
CA ILE A 159 1.97 6.94 14.91
C ILE A 159 2.40 7.74 13.68
N GLU A 160 3.51 8.47 13.79
CA GLU A 160 3.97 9.39 12.73
C GLU A 160 4.28 8.71 11.41
N ALA A 161 4.95 7.56 11.45
CA ALA A 161 5.25 6.74 10.29
C ALA A 161 4.29 5.56 10.23
N LEU A 162 3.67 5.28 9.08
CA LEU A 162 3.00 3.99 8.88
C LEU A 162 3.94 2.88 9.35
N SER A 163 3.46 2.08 10.28
CA SER A 163 4.26 1.09 10.98
C SER A 163 3.51 -0.22 11.05
N MET A 164 4.24 -1.31 10.86
CA MET A 164 3.71 -2.66 10.98
C MET A 164 4.58 -3.46 11.94
N SER A 165 3.97 -4.38 12.66
CA SER A 165 4.68 -5.32 13.54
C SER A 165 3.88 -6.61 13.70
N PHE A 166 4.55 -7.67 14.15
CA PHE A 166 3.88 -8.92 14.49
C PHE A 166 3.87 -9.13 16.00
N GLU A 167 2.76 -9.65 16.52
CA GLU A 167 2.63 -10.16 17.89
C GLU A 167 2.26 -11.65 17.83
N PRO A 168 2.94 -12.51 18.59
CA PRO A 168 2.59 -13.92 18.66
C PRO A 168 1.18 -14.12 19.25
N ILE A 169 0.44 -15.08 18.69
CA ILE A 169 -0.79 -15.60 19.27
C ILE A 169 -0.75 -17.13 19.26
N ASP A 170 -1.70 -17.76 19.93
CA ASP A 170 -1.87 -19.20 19.84
C ASP A 170 -2.01 -19.65 18.37
N ASN A 171 -1.13 -20.57 17.98
CA ASN A 171 -0.99 -21.10 16.62
C ASN A 171 -0.84 -20.03 15.52
N GLY A 172 -0.15 -18.91 15.77
CA GLY A 172 0.11 -17.91 14.74
C GLY A 172 0.64 -16.56 15.21
N ALA A 173 0.29 -15.51 14.46
CA ALA A 173 0.61 -14.12 14.79
C ALA A 173 -0.51 -13.17 14.37
N LYS A 174 -0.62 -12.03 15.05
CA LYS A 174 -1.35 -10.86 14.55
C LYS A 174 -0.37 -9.93 13.85
N LEU A 175 -0.73 -9.48 12.66
CA LEU A 175 -0.09 -8.33 12.02
C LEU A 175 -0.79 -7.06 12.52
N TYR A 176 -0.05 -6.19 13.18
CA TYR A 176 -0.48 -4.83 13.48
C TYR A 176 -0.17 -3.93 12.30
N ILE A 177 -1.11 -3.07 11.93
CA ILE A 177 -0.93 -2.02 10.92
C ILE A 177 -1.44 -0.72 11.54
N GLY A 178 -0.56 0.25 11.77
CA GLY A 178 -0.88 1.49 12.46
C GLY A 178 -0.32 2.72 11.75
N TRP A 179 -1.12 3.78 11.71
CA TRP A 179 -0.73 5.09 11.19
C TRP A 179 -1.64 6.16 11.79
N ASP A 180 -1.10 7.34 12.06
CA ASP A 180 -1.81 8.43 12.73
C ASP A 180 -2.33 7.98 14.10
N ASP A 181 -3.60 8.22 14.43
CA ASP A 181 -4.19 7.94 15.73
C ASP A 181 -4.83 6.56 15.85
N ARG A 182 -4.58 5.65 14.89
CA ARG A 182 -5.29 4.38 14.79
C ARG A 182 -4.47 3.22 14.27
N TYR A 183 -4.95 2.02 14.57
CA TYR A 183 -4.36 0.78 14.09
C TYR A 183 -5.40 -0.33 13.98
N VAL A 184 -5.03 -1.39 13.25
CA VAL A 184 -5.80 -2.63 13.15
C VAL A 184 -4.94 -3.85 13.48
N GLU A 185 -5.60 -4.95 13.82
CA GLU A 185 -4.99 -6.23 14.16
C GLU A 185 -5.51 -7.31 13.20
N VAL A 186 -4.62 -7.89 12.40
CA VAL A 186 -4.98 -8.89 11.39
C VAL A 186 -4.45 -10.26 11.81
N PRO A 187 -5.32 -11.19 12.25
CA PRO A 187 -4.86 -12.50 12.72
C PRO A 187 -4.51 -13.42 11.55
N PHE A 188 -3.33 -14.02 11.61
CA PHE A 188 -2.88 -15.11 10.76
C PHE A 188 -2.60 -16.33 11.62
N LYS A 189 -3.31 -17.43 11.37
CA LYS A 189 -3.09 -18.71 12.06
C LYS A 189 -2.55 -19.75 11.10
N LYS A 190 -1.76 -20.70 11.58
CA LYS A 190 -1.33 -21.85 10.76
C LYS A 190 -2.57 -22.62 10.30
N ALA A 191 -2.62 -23.01 9.03
CA ALA A 191 -3.61 -23.99 8.58
C ALA A 191 -3.17 -25.37 9.05
N ASN A 192 -3.97 -26.00 9.92
CA ASN A 192 -3.77 -27.40 10.30
C ASN A 192 -3.98 -28.34 9.11
#